data_AF-H1W0M3-F1
#
_entry.id   AF-H1W0M3-F1
#
_cell.length_a   1.000
_cell.length_b   1.000
_cell.length_c   1.000
_cell.angle_alpha   90.00
_cell.angle_beta   90.00
_cell.angle_gamma   90.00
#
_symmetry.space_group_name_H-M   'P 1'
#
loop_
_entity.id
_entity.type
_entity.pdbx_description
1 polymer ?
#
loop_
_entity_poly.entity_id
_entity_poly.type
_entity_poly.pdbx_seq_one_letter_code
_entity_poly.pdbx_strand_id
1 'polypeptide(L)'
;MSAAAMDHSSKRPPLNLEHHFSTVTQRRTPSKMKEYYKYFEIPGIGNLAGGLPHSSLFPFDTLEAQAAKPERWEPSPIPDDGTTAGKDKEKDVKAAGHVT
;
A
#
# COMPACT_ATOMS: atom_id res chain seq x y z
N MET A 1 11.91 -5.13 16.63
CA MET A 1 10.98 -6.25 16.39
C MET A 1 11.33 -6.86 15.04
N SER A 2 11.65 -8.16 15.00
CA SER A 2 12.05 -8.86 13.77
C SER A 2 10.81 -9.15 12.95
N ALA A 3 10.68 -8.56 11.76
CA ALA A 3 9.67 -8.99 10.80
C ALA A 3 9.99 -10.45 10.44
N ALA A 4 9.10 -11.38 10.78
CA ALA A 4 9.25 -12.77 10.36
C ALA A 4 9.22 -12.80 8.84
N ALA A 5 10.36 -13.08 8.21
CA ALA A 5 10.45 -13.32 6.78
C ALA A 5 9.59 -14.56 6.47
N MET A 6 8.40 -14.34 5.94
CA MET A 6 7.49 -15.42 5.55
C MET A 6 8.07 -16.10 4.31
N ASP A 7 8.57 -17.33 4.45
CA ASP A 7 8.97 -18.16 3.32
C ASP A 7 7.72 -18.60 2.53
N HIS A 8 7.49 -17.91 1.41
CA HIS A 8 6.37 -18.17 0.51
C HIS A 8 6.53 -19.46 -0.31
N SER A 9 7.73 -20.07 -0.33
CA SER A 9 8.00 -21.30 -1.09
C SER A 9 7.33 -22.54 -0.49
N SER A 10 6.96 -22.49 0.79
CA SER A 10 6.31 -23.60 1.51
C SER A 10 4.79 -23.68 1.29
N LYS A 11 4.17 -22.64 0.69
CA LYS A 11 2.73 -22.55 0.47
C LYS A 11 2.35 -23.18 -0.87
N ARG A 12 1.17 -23.80 -0.93
CA ARG A 12 0.61 -24.30 -2.19
C ARG A 12 0.43 -23.14 -3.18
N PRO A 13 0.65 -23.36 -4.48
CA PRO A 13 0.42 -22.34 -5.50
C PRO A 13 -1.07 -21.94 -5.54
N PRO A 14 -1.39 -20.71 -5.99
CA PRO A 14 -2.76 -20.27 -6.19
C PRO A 14 -3.52 -21.15 -7.19
N LEU A 15 -4.84 -21.27 -7.01
CA LEU A 15 -5.71 -21.95 -7.98
C LEU A 15 -5.83 -21.10 -9.26
N ASN A 16 -5.93 -21.75 -10.43
CA ASN A 16 -6.27 -21.05 -11.66
C ASN A 16 -7.75 -20.61 -11.66
N LEU A 17 -7.97 -19.30 -11.74
CA LEU A 17 -9.30 -18.66 -11.77
C LEU A 17 -9.57 -17.90 -13.09
N GLU A 18 -8.83 -18.20 -14.16
CA GLU A 18 -8.95 -17.51 -15.46
C GLU A 18 -10.36 -17.62 -16.07
N HIS A 19 -11.12 -18.66 -15.73
CA HIS A 19 -12.51 -18.83 -16.16
C HIS A 19 -13.47 -17.76 -15.60
N HIS A 20 -13.04 -17.00 -14.58
CA HIS A 20 -13.77 -15.84 -14.07
C HIS A 20 -13.45 -14.53 -14.82
N PHE A 21 -12.52 -14.54 -15.78
CA PHE A 21 -12.22 -13.35 -16.56
C PHE A 21 -13.37 -13.00 -17.51
N SER A 22 -13.75 -11.72 -17.52
CA SER A 22 -14.65 -11.19 -18.54
C SER A 22 -14.05 -11.35 -19.94
N THR A 23 -14.89 -11.43 -20.97
CA THR A 23 -14.45 -11.45 -22.37
C THR A 23 -13.56 -10.24 -22.72
N VAL A 24 -13.83 -9.08 -22.11
CA VAL A 24 -13.01 -7.87 -22.30
C VAL A 24 -11.62 -8.06 -21.70
N THR A 25 -11.52 -8.63 -20.50
CA THR A 25 -10.24 -8.92 -19.83
C THR A 25 -9.40 -9.89 -20.64
N GLN A 26 -10.00 -10.97 -21.16
CA GLN A 26 -9.30 -11.97 -21.98
C GLN A 26 -8.73 -11.39 -23.28
N ARG A 27 -9.32 -10.32 -23.82
CA ARG A 27 -8.88 -9.67 -25.07
C ARG A 27 -7.83 -8.58 -24.85
N ARG A 28 -7.51 -8.21 -23.60
CA ARG A 28 -6.49 -7.20 -23.32
C ARG A 28 -5.12 -7.74 -23.72
N THR A 29 -4.39 -6.97 -24.52
CA THR A 29 -3.00 -7.24 -24.86
C THR A 29 -2.08 -6.27 -24.12
N PRO A 30 -0.95 -6.73 -23.56
CA PRO A 30 0.01 -5.83 -22.94
C PRO A 30 0.64 -4.90 -23.99
N SER A 31 0.99 -3.68 -23.59
CA SER A 31 1.71 -2.76 -24.47
C SER A 31 3.09 -3.31 -24.80
N LYS A 32 3.42 -3.37 -26.09
CA LYS A 32 4.77 -3.72 -26.56
C LYS A 32 5.85 -2.80 -25.99
N MET A 33 5.51 -1.54 -25.69
CA MET A 33 6.44 -0.58 -25.07
C MET A 33 6.91 -1.05 -23.68
N LYS A 34 6.05 -1.78 -22.94
CA LYS A 34 6.38 -2.28 -21.61
C LYS A 34 7.50 -3.33 -21.64
N GLU A 35 7.68 -4.04 -22.75
CA GLU A 35 8.77 -5.02 -22.90
C GLU A 35 10.15 -4.36 -22.86
N TYR A 36 10.26 -3.07 -23.21
CA TYR A 36 11.52 -2.34 -23.17
C TYR A 36 11.95 -1.91 -21.76
N TYR A 37 11.08 -2.02 -20.75
CA TYR A 37 11.40 -1.62 -19.38
C TYR A 37 12.58 -2.41 -18.80
N LYS A 38 12.81 -3.64 -19.26
CA LYS A 38 14.00 -4.45 -18.90
C LYS A 38 15.33 -3.75 -19.23
N TYR A 39 15.32 -2.78 -20.15
CA TYR A 39 16.51 -2.04 -20.54
C TYR A 39 16.68 -0.72 -19.77
N PHE A 40 15.66 -0.25 -19.03
CA PHE A 40 15.71 1.04 -18.33
C PHE A 40 16.72 1.05 -17.18
N GLU A 41 16.96 -0.10 -16.56
CA GLU A 41 17.88 -0.24 -15.43
C GLU A 41 19.34 -0.47 -15.87
N ILE A 42 19.59 -0.72 -17.16
CA ILE A 42 20.93 -1.03 -17.66
C ILE A 42 21.72 0.28 -17.81
N PRO A 43 22.82 0.46 -17.06
CA PRO A 43 23.66 1.65 -17.19
C PRO A 43 24.20 1.80 -18.62
N GLY A 44 24.15 3.02 -19.16
CA GLY A 44 24.67 3.33 -20.50
C GLY A 44 23.68 3.12 -21.65
N ILE A 45 22.48 2.56 -21.41
CA ILE A 45 21.41 2.49 -22.41
C ILE A 45 20.47 3.70 -22.25
N GLY A 46 20.45 4.58 -23.25
CA GLY A 46 19.55 5.74 -23.28
C GLY A 46 18.11 5.35 -23.67
N ASN A 47 17.13 5.76 -22.86
CA ASN A 47 15.72 5.59 -23.19
C ASN A 47 15.21 6.75 -24.06
N LEU A 48 15.22 6.57 -25.38
CA LEU A 48 14.73 7.57 -26.36
C LEU A 48 13.28 7.31 -26.82
N ALA A 49 12.69 6.18 -26.42
CA ALA A 49 11.39 5.72 -26.94
C ALA A 49 10.24 5.84 -25.92
N GLY A 50 10.53 5.97 -24.63
CA GLY A 50 9.56 5.81 -23.55
C GLY A 50 8.61 6.98 -23.29
N GLY A 51 8.79 8.13 -23.95
CA GLY A 51 7.93 9.31 -23.75
C GLY A 51 7.88 9.83 -22.31
N LEU A 52 8.78 9.38 -21.42
CA LEU A 52 8.85 9.80 -20.03
C LEU A 52 9.55 11.16 -19.96
N PRO A 53 8.90 12.21 -19.43
CA PRO A 53 9.52 13.51 -19.27
C PRO A 53 10.68 13.43 -18.26
N HIS A 54 11.62 14.36 -18.39
CA HIS A 54 12.71 14.49 -17.41
C HIS A 54 12.15 14.88 -16.04
N SER A 55 12.65 14.28 -14.96
CA SER A 55 12.12 14.47 -13.60
C SER A 55 12.17 15.92 -13.12
N SER A 56 13.12 16.73 -13.61
CA SER A 56 13.21 18.17 -13.28
C SER A 56 12.05 19.01 -13.80
N LEU A 57 11.18 18.45 -14.65
CA LEU A 57 9.98 19.13 -15.14
C LEU A 57 8.80 19.01 -14.18
N PHE A 58 8.91 18.17 -13.15
CA PHE A 58 7.87 18.02 -12.14
C PHE A 58 8.00 19.11 -11.07
N PRO A 59 6.97 19.94 -10.83
CA PRO A 59 7.05 21.10 -9.93
C PRO A 59 6.79 20.70 -8.47
N PHE A 60 7.43 19.62 -8.02
CA PHE A 60 7.27 19.09 -6.67
C PHE A 60 8.64 18.71 -6.11
N ASP A 61 9.11 19.45 -5.12
CA ASP A 61 10.40 19.19 -4.48
C ASP A 61 10.26 18.23 -3.29
N THR A 62 9.20 18.41 -2.49
CA THR A 62 8.98 17.65 -1.25
C THR A 62 7.55 17.11 -1.17
N LEU A 63 7.41 15.91 -0.61
CA LEU A 63 6.13 15.28 -0.27
C LEU A 63 6.17 14.91 1.21
N GLU A 64 5.40 15.64 2.02
CA GLU A 64 5.33 15.47 3.47
C GLU A 64 3.94 15.01 3.88
N ALA A 65 3.88 14.11 4.87
CA ALA A 65 2.63 13.63 5.43
C ALA A 65 2.78 13.41 6.93
N GLN A 66 1.75 13.78 7.69
CA GLN A 66 1.63 13.43 9.10
C GLN A 66 0.78 12.17 9.24
N ALA A 67 1.37 11.11 9.78
CA ALA A 67 0.65 9.89 10.13
C ALA A 67 0.45 9.82 11.64
N ALA A 68 -0.66 9.24 12.08
CA ALA A 68 -0.88 8.97 13.49
C ALA A 68 0.21 8.01 14.01
N LYS A 69 0.77 8.35 15.17
CA LYS A 69 1.65 7.42 15.88
C LYS A 69 0.84 6.20 16.34
N PRO A 70 1.40 4.98 16.35
CA PRO A 70 0.70 3.78 16.81
C PRO A 70 0.09 3.93 18.20
N GLU A 71 0.74 4.68 19.10
CA GLU A 71 0.33 4.88 20.49
C GLU A 71 -0.88 5.82 20.64
N ARG A 72 -1.36 6.45 19.56
CA ARG A 72 -2.56 7.31 19.58
C ARG A 72 -3.85 6.52 19.84
N TRP A 73 -3.86 5.23 19.52
CA TRP A 73 -5.03 4.38 19.69
C TRP A 73 -4.81 3.38 20.82
N GLU A 74 -5.62 3.49 21.87
CA GLU A 74 -5.75 2.44 22.87
C GLU A 74 -6.83 1.45 22.41
N PRO A 75 -6.53 0.14 22.32
CA PRO A 75 -7.55 -0.86 22.02
C PRO A 75 -8.67 -0.80 23.05
N SER A 76 -9.92 -0.81 22.61
CA SER A 76 -11.04 -1.00 23.51
C SER A 76 -10.89 -2.35 24.22
N PRO A 77 -11.10 -2.43 25.55
CA PRO A 77 -11.10 -3.70 26.27
C PRO A 77 -12.06 -4.68 25.58
N ILE A 78 -11.59 -5.90 25.31
CA ILE A 78 -12.47 -6.97 24.84
C ILE A 78 -13.35 -7.34 26.04
N PRO A 79 -14.69 -7.22 25.97
CA PRO A 79 -15.55 -7.65 27.06
C PRO A 79 -15.37 -9.15 27.25
N ASP A 80 -14.91 -9.51 28.44
CA ASP A 80 -14.97 -10.85 28.99
C ASP A 80 -16.44 -11.23 29.20
N ASP A 81 -16.86 -12.32 28.57
CA ASP A 81 -18.19 -12.90 28.74
C ASP A 81 -18.32 -13.40 30.20
N GLY A 82 -18.62 -12.50 31.14
CA GLY A 82 -18.76 -12.84 32.56
C GLY A 82 -18.52 -11.70 33.55
N THR A 83 -19.49 -10.79 33.68
CA THR A 83 -19.79 -10.04 34.92
C THR A 83 -18.75 -9.01 35.42
N THR A 84 -18.93 -7.73 35.08
CA THR A 84 -19.40 -6.68 36.01
C THR A 84 -19.42 -5.32 35.32
N ALA A 85 -20.61 -4.72 35.26
CA ALA A 85 -20.79 -3.31 34.92
C ALA A 85 -20.16 -2.42 36.01
N GLY A 86 -19.39 -1.41 35.61
CA GLY A 86 -19.08 -0.28 36.49
C GLY A 86 -17.76 0.44 36.25
N LYS A 87 -17.82 1.51 35.45
CA LYS A 87 -17.58 2.91 35.86
C LYS A 87 -17.02 3.72 34.69
N ASP A 88 -17.86 4.64 34.26
CA ASP A 88 -17.56 5.71 33.34
C ASP A 88 -16.29 6.44 33.80
N LYS A 89 -15.24 6.36 32.98
CA LYS A 89 -14.08 7.23 33.07
C LYS A 89 -14.09 8.06 31.80
N GLU A 90 -14.81 9.17 31.88
CA GLU A 90 -14.62 10.33 31.03
C GLU A 90 -13.11 10.62 30.94
N LYS A 91 -12.53 10.38 29.77
CA LYS A 91 -11.18 10.82 29.42
C LYS A 91 -11.26 11.65 28.15
N ASP A 92 -11.30 12.95 28.39
CA ASP A 92 -10.68 14.01 27.58
C ASP A 92 -10.81 13.88 26.06
N VAL A 93 -11.89 14.47 25.53
CA VAL A 93 -11.93 15.00 24.18
C VAL A 93 -10.98 16.20 24.11
N LYS A 94 -9.67 15.97 24.00
CA LYS A 94 -8.72 17.02 23.62
C LYS A 94 -8.23 16.85 22.18
N ALA A 95 -8.82 17.71 21.36
CA ALA A 95 -8.24 18.35 20.19
C ALA A 95 -7.98 17.46 18.96
N ALA A 96 -9.04 17.22 18.19
CA ALA A 96 -8.92 17.34 16.74
C ALA A 96 -9.00 18.84 16.38
N GLY A 97 -7.90 19.55 16.59
CA GLY A 97 -7.72 20.88 16.03
C GLY A 97 -7.54 20.76 14.52
N HIS A 98 -8.45 21.38 13.77
CA HIS A 98 -8.36 21.61 12.34
C HIS A 98 -6.98 22.19 11.98
N VAL A 99 -6.25 21.56 11.07
CA VAL A 99 -5.07 22.17 10.45
C VAL A 99 -5.55 22.73 9.12
N THR A 100 -5.72 24.05 9.08
CA THR A 100 -5.87 24.84 7.86
C THR A 100 -4.53 24.93 7.13
#